data_AF-A0A016UP75-F1
#
_entry.id   AF-A0A016UP75-F1
#
_cell.length_a   1.000
_cell.length_b   1.000
_cell.length_c   1.000
_cell.angle_alpha   90.00
_cell.angle_beta   90.00
_cell.angle_gamma   90.00
#
_symmetry.space_group_name_H-M   'P 1'
#
loop_
_entity.id
_entity.type
_entity.pdbx_description
1 polymer ?
#
loop_
_entity_poly.entity_id
_entity_poly.type
_entity_poly.pdbx_seq_one_letter_code
_entity_poly.pdbx_strand_id
1 'polypeptide(L)'
;MFGSECLPLSKAYERILNTVEMRMLKWICRFTRRDEVPNAAIRTITQTAAIQLELRAQRLRCYGHVMRLSLYPTRQAMEMDVAGKRPRGGPKKRCKDAIRKGMEDVGVMKDDTQDRALWRRRTNTADLATVRDKR
;
A
#
# COMPACT_ATOMS: atom_id res chain seq x y z
N MET A 1 15.16 7.17 9.24
CA MET A 1 15.81 6.11 8.41
C MET A 1 14.71 5.34 7.69
N PHE A 2 14.52 5.54 6.38
CA PHE A 2 13.38 5.05 5.56
C PHE A 2 13.39 3.53 5.25
N GLY A 3 14.04 2.72 6.09
CA GLY A 3 14.45 1.34 5.75
C GLY A 3 13.31 0.32 5.57
N SER A 4 12.10 0.57 6.08
CA SER A 4 11.00 -0.40 6.08
C SER A 4 9.79 -0.01 5.23
N GLU A 5 9.62 1.27 4.87
CA GLU A 5 8.37 1.78 4.28
C GLU A 5 8.29 1.67 2.74
N CYS A 6 9.42 1.34 2.09
CA CYS A 6 9.52 1.26 0.62
C CYS A 6 9.71 -0.16 0.08
N LEU A 7 9.60 -1.21 0.90
CA LEU A 7 9.92 -2.56 0.42
C LEU A 7 8.86 -3.06 -0.59
N PRO A 8 9.29 -3.61 -1.75
CA PRO A 8 8.38 -4.33 -2.62
C PRO A 8 7.99 -5.63 -1.90
N LEU A 9 6.82 -5.63 -1.25
CA LEU A 9 6.28 -6.86 -0.70
C LEU A 9 6.05 -7.85 -1.84
N SER A 10 6.60 -9.06 -1.67
CA SER A 10 6.33 -10.15 -2.59
C SER A 10 4.83 -10.51 -2.49
N LYS A 11 4.26 -11.07 -3.56
CA LYS A 11 2.87 -11.57 -3.50
C LYS A 11 2.69 -12.62 -2.39
N ALA A 12 3.75 -13.33 -2.00
CA ALA A 12 3.70 -14.29 -0.89
C ALA A 12 3.54 -13.57 0.45
N TYR A 13 4.30 -12.50 0.71
CA TYR A 13 4.13 -11.70 1.92
C TYR A 13 2.76 -11.01 1.98
N GLU A 14 2.26 -10.48 0.86
CA GLU A 14 0.90 -9.92 0.80
C GLU A 14 -0.17 -10.97 1.20
N ARG A 15 -0.02 -12.22 0.75
CA ARG A 15 -0.93 -13.33 1.13
C ARG A 15 -0.82 -13.70 2.61
N ILE A 16 0.38 -13.70 3.16
CA ILE A 16 0.61 -13.95 4.59
C ILE A 16 -0.08 -12.86 5.41
N LEU A 17 0.14 -11.59 5.06
CA LEU A 17 -0.49 -10.45 5.74
C LEU A 17 -2.01 -10.51 5.66
N ASN A 18 -2.58 -10.83 4.50
CA ASN A 18 -4.04 -10.99 4.36
C ASN A 18 -4.57 -12.14 5.23
N THR A 19 -3.83 -13.25 5.35
CA THR A 19 -4.21 -14.38 6.22
C THR A 19 -4.18 -13.98 7.70
N VAL A 20 -3.12 -13.28 8.12
CA VAL A 20 -2.97 -12.82 9.50
C VAL A 20 -4.06 -11.81 9.86
N GLU A 21 -4.28 -10.81 9.01
CA GLU A 21 -5.33 -9.81 9.18
C GLU A 21 -6.71 -10.46 9.32
N MET A 22 -7.08 -11.36 8.40
CA MET A 22 -8.38 -12.04 8.46
C MET A 22 -8.53 -12.90 9.72
N ARG A 23 -7.44 -13.52 10.19
CA ARG A 23 -7.44 -14.28 11.45
C ARG A 23 -7.67 -13.35 12.65
N MET A 24 -7.04 -12.18 12.67
CA MET A 24 -7.21 -11.18 13.72
C MET A 24 -8.62 -10.60 13.72
N LEU A 25 -9.16 -10.22 12.56
CA LEU A 25 -10.53 -9.68 12.45
C LEU A 25 -11.58 -10.69 12.91
N LYS A 26 -11.44 -11.96 12.49
CA LYS A 26 -12.32 -13.05 12.96
C LYS A 26 -12.23 -13.22 14.47
N TRP A 27 -11.02 -13.18 15.03
CA TRP A 27 -10.82 -13.34 16.46
C TRP A 27 -11.46 -12.22 17.29
N ILE A 28 -11.29 -10.96 16.87
CA ILE A 28 -11.89 -9.80 17.55
C ILE A 28 -13.42 -9.86 17.50
N CYS A 29 -13.98 -10.22 16.35
CA CYS A 29 -15.43 -10.37 16.18
C CYS A 29 -15.99 -11.70 16.71
N ARG A 30 -15.16 -12.56 17.30
CA ARG A 30 -15.51 -13.91 17.78
C ARG A 30 -16.10 -14.83 16.71
N PHE A 31 -15.80 -14.58 15.43
CA PHE A 31 -16.18 -15.48 14.35
C PHE A 31 -15.28 -16.71 14.34
N THR A 32 -15.93 -17.86 14.33
CA THR A 32 -15.32 -19.17 14.18
C THR A 32 -15.40 -19.63 12.73
N ARG A 33 -14.85 -20.82 12.43
CA ARG A 33 -15.01 -21.44 11.10
C ARG A 33 -16.44 -21.92 10.85
N ARG A 34 -17.24 -22.17 11.89
CA ARG A 34 -18.61 -22.69 11.78
C ARG A 34 -19.61 -21.64 11.31
N ASP A 35 -19.29 -20.36 11.50
CA ASP A 35 -20.18 -19.27 11.11
C ASP A 35 -20.20 -19.04 9.59
N GLU A 36 -19.27 -19.67 8.84
CA GLU A 36 -19.15 -19.63 7.38
C GLU A 36 -19.20 -18.20 6.78
N VAL A 37 -18.87 -17.19 7.59
CA VAL A 37 -18.96 -15.79 7.20
C VAL A 37 -17.88 -15.48 6.16
N PRO A 38 -18.25 -14.93 4.98
CA PRO A 38 -17.29 -14.58 3.95
C PRO A 38 -16.38 -13.45 4.44
N ASN A 39 -15.11 -13.49 4.03
CA ASN A 39 -14.11 -12.50 4.44
C ASN A 39 -14.51 -11.06 4.07
N ALA A 40 -15.25 -10.88 2.97
CA ALA A 40 -15.78 -9.57 2.57
C ALA A 40 -16.79 -9.03 3.60
N ALA A 41 -17.69 -9.86 4.13
CA ALA A 41 -18.67 -9.44 5.13
C ALA A 41 -17.99 -9.04 6.45
N ILE A 42 -16.96 -9.78 6.88
CA ILE A 42 -16.18 -9.43 8.07
C ILE A 42 -15.57 -8.04 7.92
N ARG A 43 -14.96 -7.73 6.75
CA ARG A 43 -14.40 -6.41 6.47
C ARG A 43 -15.44 -5.30 6.47
N THR A 44 -16.65 -5.57 5.99
CA THR A 44 -17.78 -4.63 6.06
C THR A 44 -18.19 -4.37 7.50
N ILE A 45 -18.28 -5.41 8.34
CA ILE A 45 -18.63 -5.31 9.75
C ILE A 45 -17.56 -4.53 10.52
N THR A 46 -16.28 -4.84 10.28
CA THR A 46 -15.14 -4.16 10.93
C THR A 46 -14.80 -2.81 10.31
N GLN A 47 -15.44 -2.45 9.19
CA GLN A 47 -15.16 -1.23 8.41
C GLN A 47 -13.69 -1.07 8.01
N THR A 48 -12.98 -2.18 7.88
CA THR A 48 -11.55 -2.22 7.56
C THR A 48 -11.36 -2.41 6.06
N ALA A 49 -10.53 -1.57 5.45
CA ALA A 49 -10.10 -1.78 4.08
C ALA A 49 -9.23 -3.06 3.96
N ALA A 50 -9.06 -3.55 2.73
CA ALA A 50 -8.14 -4.67 2.49
C ALA A 50 -6.69 -4.24 2.77
N ILE A 51 -5.90 -5.07 3.48
CA ILE A 51 -4.48 -4.78 3.76
C ILE A 51 -3.68 -4.44 2.50
N GLN A 52 -4.03 -5.03 1.36
CA GLN A 52 -3.36 -4.73 0.08
C GLN A 52 -3.55 -3.27 -0.35
N LEU A 53 -4.73 -2.69 -0.09
CA LEU A 53 -5.01 -1.28 -0.35
C LEU A 53 -4.20 -0.40 0.60
N GLU A 54 -4.11 -0.76 1.88
CA GLU A 54 -3.34 0.02 2.85
C GLU A 54 -1.84 -0.03 2.58
N LEU A 55 -1.30 -1.19 2.21
CA LEU A 55 0.09 -1.32 1.77
C LEU A 55 0.38 -0.49 0.52
N ARG A 56 -0.58 -0.41 -0.42
CA ARG A 56 -0.46 0.46 -1.59
C ARG A 56 -0.47 1.93 -1.18
N ALA A 57 -1.41 2.34 -0.33
CA ALA A 57 -1.54 3.70 0.15
C ALA A 57 -0.29 4.15 0.91
N GLN A 58 0.20 3.36 1.87
CA GLN A 58 1.42 3.66 2.62
C GLN A 58 2.61 3.85 1.69
N ARG A 59 2.77 2.97 0.69
CA ARG A 59 3.84 3.08 -0.31
C ARG A 59 3.75 4.37 -1.11
N LEU A 60 2.56 4.76 -1.55
CA LEU A 60 2.35 6.02 -2.29
C LEU A 60 2.51 7.25 -1.38
N ARG A 61 2.08 7.20 -0.12
CA ARG A 61 2.35 8.26 0.87
C ARG A 61 3.85 8.48 1.04
N CYS A 62 4.62 7.39 1.20
CA CYS A 62 6.09 7.43 1.30
C CYS A 62 6.72 8.00 0.02
N TYR A 63 6.29 7.53 -1.16
CA TYR A 63 6.77 8.06 -2.44
C TYR A 63 6.53 9.56 -2.58
N GLY A 64 5.30 10.03 -2.35
CA GLY A 64 4.99 11.45 -2.42
C GLY A 64 5.79 12.27 -1.41
N HIS A 65 6.06 11.72 -0.21
CA HIS A 65 6.94 12.38 0.76
C HIS A 65 8.37 12.53 0.22
N VAL A 66 8.96 11.46 -0.32
CA VAL A 66 10.31 11.49 -0.90
C VAL A 66 10.40 12.46 -2.08
N MET A 67 9.38 12.50 -2.95
CA MET A 67 9.37 13.42 -4.10
C MET A 67 9.28 14.90 -3.70
N ARG A 68 8.71 15.21 -2.52
CA ARG A 68 8.58 16.58 -2.01
C ARG A 68 9.78 17.07 -1.18
N LEU A 69 10.55 16.16 -0.57
CA LEU A 69 11.58 16.51 0.42
C LEU A 69 12.88 17.11 -0.16
N SER A 70 13.01 17.22 -1.49
CA SER A 70 14.16 17.82 -2.22
C SER A 70 15.58 17.31 -1.88
N LEU A 71 15.76 16.33 -0.99
CA LEU A 71 17.06 15.71 -0.73
C LEU A 71 17.49 14.88 -1.94
N TYR A 72 18.42 15.45 -2.70
CA TYR A 72 18.96 14.95 -3.96
C TYR A 72 19.29 13.44 -3.95
N PRO A 73 19.99 12.86 -2.95
CA PRO A 73 20.40 11.45 -3.04
C PRO A 73 19.23 10.47 -2.90
N THR A 74 18.25 10.73 -2.03
CA THR A 74 17.11 9.80 -1.83
C THR A 74 16.15 9.84 -3.02
N ARG A 75 15.88 11.04 -3.55
CA ARG A 75 15.08 11.20 -4.77
C ARG A 75 15.78 10.58 -5.98
N GLN A 76 17.08 10.83 -6.14
CA GLN A 76 17.87 10.25 -7.21
C GLN A 76 17.92 8.72 -7.11
N ALA A 77 18.14 8.15 -5.94
CA ALA A 77 18.11 6.69 -5.75
C ALA A 77 16.73 6.08 -6.07
N MET A 78 15.66 6.81 -5.78
CA MET A 78 14.29 6.38 -6.06
C MET A 78 13.95 6.42 -7.56
N GLU A 79 14.49 7.39 -8.28
CA GLU A 79 14.23 7.63 -9.70
C GLU A 79 15.21 6.90 -10.63
N MET A 80 16.46 6.68 -10.19
CA MET A 80 17.57 6.13 -10.96
C MET A 80 17.22 4.77 -11.55
N ASP A 81 17.30 4.62 -12.87
CA ASP A 81 17.23 3.33 -13.54
C ASP A 81 18.64 2.76 -13.73
N VAL A 82 18.93 1.65 -13.06
CA VAL A 82 20.19 0.94 -13.23
C VAL A 82 20.10 0.11 -14.51
N ALA A 83 20.85 0.52 -15.53
CA ALA A 83 20.98 -0.23 -16.77
C ALA A 83 21.67 -1.58 -16.52
N GLY A 84 21.06 -2.67 -17.00
CA GLY A 84 21.65 -4.01 -16.89
C GLY A 84 20.61 -5.14 -16.81
N LYS A 85 21.04 -6.36 -17.14
CA LYS A 85 20.25 -7.58 -16.94
C LYS A 85 20.29 -7.97 -15.47
N ARG A 86 19.12 -8.28 -14.89
CA ARG A 86 19.03 -8.67 -13.48
C ARG A 86 19.72 -10.02 -13.25
N PRO A 87 20.56 -10.16 -12.22
CA PRO A 87 21.14 -11.45 -11.88
C PRO A 87 20.04 -12.44 -11.45
N ARG A 88 20.22 -13.70 -11.81
CA ARG A 88 19.32 -14.80 -11.44
C ARG A 88 19.39 -14.99 -9.92
N GLY A 89 18.28 -14.80 -9.21
CA GLY A 89 18.19 -14.96 -7.75
C GLY A 89 17.84 -13.69 -6.96
N GLY A 90 17.84 -12.50 -7.58
CA GLY A 90 17.41 -11.27 -6.91
C GLY A 90 15.88 -11.19 -6.68
N PRO A 91 15.38 -10.34 -5.75
CA PRO A 91 13.95 -10.16 -5.51
C PRO A 91 13.17 -9.90 -6.80
N LYS A 92 12.04 -10.57 -7.04
CA LYS A 92 11.33 -10.51 -8.34
C LYS A 92 10.72 -9.14 -8.68
N LYS A 93 10.45 -8.28 -7.70
CA LYS A 93 9.82 -6.95 -7.89
C LYS A 93 10.78 -5.85 -7.48
N ARG A 94 10.89 -4.80 -8.29
CA ARG A 94 11.52 -3.54 -7.87
C ARG A 94 10.51 -2.71 -7.07
N CYS A 95 10.96 -2.01 -6.03
CA CYS A 95 10.14 -1.01 -5.33
C CYS A 95 9.45 -0.06 -6.34
N LYS A 96 10.23 0.44 -7.31
CA LYS A 96 9.77 1.32 -8.40
C LYS A 96 8.62 0.71 -9.23
N ASP A 97 8.68 -0.58 -9.56
CA ASP A 97 7.60 -1.26 -10.30
C ASP A 97 6.32 -1.33 -9.48
N ALA A 98 6.47 -1.56 -8.17
CA ALA A 98 5.36 -1.67 -7.24
C ALA A 98 4.71 -0.29 -6.96
N ILE A 99 5.47 0.80 -7.14
CA ILE A 99 4.98 2.18 -7.07
C ILE A 99 4.29 2.57 -8.37
N ARG A 100 4.92 2.29 -9.53
CA ARG A 100 4.32 2.53 -10.84
C ARG A 100 2.96 1.85 -10.95
N LYS A 101 2.86 0.58 -10.59
CA LYS A 101 1.57 -0.12 -10.53
C LYS A 101 0.58 0.56 -9.57
N GLY A 102 1.04 0.97 -8.38
CA GLY A 102 0.16 1.64 -7.42
C GLY A 102 -0.38 2.98 -7.93
N MET A 103 0.43 3.72 -8.70
CA MET A 103 0.02 4.96 -9.37
C MET A 103 -0.99 4.69 -10.49
N GLU A 104 -0.75 3.66 -11.31
CA GLU A 104 -1.69 3.20 -12.35
C GLU A 104 -3.04 2.80 -11.73
N ASP A 105 -3.03 2.02 -10.64
CA ASP A 105 -4.25 1.55 -9.96
C ASP A 105 -5.09 2.70 -9.35
N VAL A 106 -4.50 3.88 -9.15
CA VAL A 106 -5.14 5.07 -8.53
C VAL A 106 -5.36 6.21 -9.54
N GLY A 107 -4.74 6.11 -10.72
CA GLY A 107 -4.78 7.13 -11.76
C GLY A 107 -4.08 8.42 -11.36
N VAL A 108 -2.90 8.32 -10.74
CA VAL A 108 -2.05 9.49 -10.39
C VAL A 108 -0.74 9.46 -11.14
N MET A 109 -0.26 10.64 -11.50
CA MET A 109 1.03 10.86 -12.13
C MET A 109 2.09 11.29 -11.10
N LYS A 110 3.36 11.27 -11.51
CA LYS A 110 4.47 11.75 -10.67
C LYS A 110 4.30 13.24 -10.31
N ASP A 111 3.82 14.04 -11.24
CA ASP A 111 3.68 15.49 -11.05
C ASP A 111 2.60 15.84 -10.02
N ASP A 112 1.60 14.97 -9.85
CA ASP A 112 0.56 15.08 -8.81
C ASP A 112 1.12 15.01 -7.38
N THR A 113 2.38 14.58 -7.20
CA THR A 113 3.02 14.55 -5.88
C THR A 113 3.21 15.93 -5.28
N GLN A 114 3.26 16.99 -6.09
CA GLN A 114 3.41 18.38 -5.63
C GLN A 114 2.10 18.93 -5.06
N ASP A 115 0.95 18.56 -5.65
CA ASP A 115 -0.35 18.87 -5.07
C ASP A 115 -0.64 17.93 -3.90
N ARG A 116 -0.38 18.42 -2.68
CA ARG A 116 -0.59 17.67 -1.44
C ARG A 116 -2.06 17.27 -1.24
N ALA A 117 -3.02 18.10 -1.67
CA ALA A 117 -4.44 17.84 -1.49
C ALA A 117 -4.90 16.74 -2.45
N LEU A 118 -4.54 16.84 -3.73
CA LEU A 118 -4.82 15.82 -4.74
C LEU A 118 -4.15 14.49 -4.37
N TRP A 119 -2.86 14.53 -4.00
CA TRP A 119 -2.11 13.33 -3.61
C TRP A 119 -2.78 12.62 -2.44
N ARG A 120 -3.15 13.34 -1.38
CA ARG A 120 -3.84 12.76 -0.22
C ARG A 120 -5.19 12.15 -0.60
N ARG A 121 -6.00 12.87 -1.37
CA ARG A 121 -7.34 12.39 -1.78
C ARG A 121 -7.28 11.11 -2.60
N ARG A 122 -6.30 11.00 -3.49
CA ARG A 122 -6.14 9.87 -4.40
C ARG A 122 -5.45 8.67 -3.74
N THR A 123 -4.39 8.92 -2.97
CA THR A 123 -3.52 7.86 -2.46
C THR A 123 -3.91 7.31 -1.10
N ASN A 124 -4.73 8.03 -0.33
CA ASN A 124 -5.26 7.48 0.92
C ASN A 124 -6.26 6.37 0.61
N THR A 125 -6.06 5.21 1.23
CA THR A 125 -7.16 4.29 1.48
C THR A 125 -8.19 5.03 2.33
N ALA A 126 -9.44 5.08 1.88
CA ALA A 126 -10.52 5.41 2.78
C ALA A 126 -10.65 4.23 3.75
N ASP A 127 -10.22 4.40 4.99
CA ASP A 127 -10.83 3.62 6.06
C ASP A 127 -12.32 3.93 5.97
N LEU A 128 -13.15 2.90 5.73
CA LEU A 128 -14.61 3.07 5.65
C LEU A 128 -15.17 3.65 6.95
N ALA A 129 -14.40 3.56 8.05
CA ALA A 129 -14.68 4.24 9.32
C ALA A 129 -14.71 5.78 9.21
N THR A 130 -13.92 6.40 8.32
CA THR A 130 -13.84 7.87 8.18
C THR A 130 -15.04 8.49 7.44
N VAL A 131 -15.90 7.67 6.83
CA VAL A 131 -17.14 8.13 6.18
C VAL A 131 -18.20 8.58 7.21
N ARG A 132 -18.01 8.25 8.50
CA ARG A 132 -18.94 8.64 9.58
C ARG A 132 -18.90 10.12 9.96
N ASP A 133 -17.85 10.86 9.63
CA ASP A 133 -17.64 12.21 10.18
C ASP A 133 -18.16 13.35 9.27
N LYS A 134 -19.27 13.07 8.56
CA LYS A 134 -19.99 14.05 7.72
C LYS A 134 -21.50 13.81 7.74
N ARG A 135 -22.11 13.80 8.93
CA ARG A 135 -23.57 13.90 9.06
C ARG A 135 -23.93 15.00 10.03
#